data_AF-A0A099T431-F1
#
_entry.id   AF-A0A099T431-F1
#
_cell.length_a   1.000
_cell.length_b   1.000
_cell.length_c   1.000
_cell.angle_alpha   90.00
_cell.angle_beta   90.00
_cell.angle_gamma   90.00
#
_symmetry.space_group_name_H-M   'P 1'
#
loop_
_entity.id
_entity.type
_entity.pdbx_description
1 polymer ?
#
loop_
_entity_poly.entity_id
_entity_poly.type
_entity_poly.pdbx_seq_one_letter_code
_entity_poly.pdbx_strand_id
1 'polypeptide(L)'
;MCQLGMLEVSEDVSHAQKKLYSLTESGIAFVPIVFKMATWTAQFRNPSPQIVSMAQPYIDGDEAAISSVLKNLEKIHIQKTVKPEPFWWVH
;
A
#
# COMPACT_ATOMS: atom_id res chain seq x y z
N MET A 1 -8.81 6.16 -9.46
CA MET A 1 -7.96 4.93 -9.38
C MET A 1 -8.54 3.77 -10.19
N CYS A 2 -9.83 3.39 -10.06
CA CYS A 2 -10.41 2.34 -10.91
C CYS A 2 -10.35 2.69 -12.41
N GLN A 3 -10.71 3.92 -12.79
CA GLN A 3 -10.59 4.41 -14.18
C GLN A 3 -9.14 4.44 -14.69
N LEU A 4 -8.16 4.50 -13.79
CA LEU A 4 -6.74 4.47 -14.11
C LEU A 4 -6.18 3.03 -14.13
N GLY A 5 -7.04 2.03 -13.95
CA GLY A 5 -6.65 0.62 -13.89
C GLY A 5 -5.86 0.23 -12.64
N MET A 6 -5.79 1.08 -11.61
CA MET A 6 -5.01 0.84 -10.39
C MET A 6 -5.79 0.06 -9.31
N LEU A 7 -7.11 0.02 -9.44
CA LEU A 7 -8.00 -0.70 -8.53
C LEU A 7 -8.99 -1.53 -9.34
N GLU A 8 -9.23 -2.75 -8.88
CA GLU A 8 -10.38 -3.56 -9.27
C GLU A 8 -11.45 -3.52 -8.18
N VAL A 9 -12.71 -3.67 -8.60
CA VAL A 9 -13.86 -3.69 -7.69
C VAL A 9 -14.56 -5.03 -7.83
N SER A 10 -14.72 -5.75 -6.72
CA SER A 10 -15.51 -6.97 -6.65
C SER A 10 -16.63 -6.85 -5.61
N GLU A 11 -17.66 -7.67 -5.75
CA GLU A 11 -18.77 -7.74 -4.78
C GLU A 11 -18.43 -8.69 -3.64
N ASP A 12 -18.94 -8.39 -2.44
CA ASP A 12 -18.91 -9.33 -1.33
C ASP A 12 -20.17 -10.21 -1.37
N VAL A 13 -19.98 -11.51 -1.59
CA VAL A 13 -21.07 -12.49 -1.72
C VAL A 13 -21.95 -12.55 -0.46
N SER A 14 -21.40 -12.18 0.70
CA SER A 14 -22.12 -12.15 1.98
C SER A 14 -22.91 -10.86 2.21
N HIS A 15 -22.60 -9.78 1.48
CA HIS A 15 -23.18 -8.47 1.73
C HIS A 15 -23.24 -7.64 0.44
N ALA A 16 -24.40 -7.64 -0.23
CA ALA A 16 -24.59 -7.02 -1.55
C ALA A 16 -24.20 -5.53 -1.65
N GLN A 17 -24.25 -4.78 -0.54
CA GLN A 17 -23.83 -3.37 -0.52
C GLN A 17 -22.32 -3.16 -0.32
N LYS A 18 -21.58 -4.20 0.07
CA LYS A 18 -20.15 -4.11 0.36
C LYS A 18 -19.36 -4.34 -0.92
N LYS A 19 -18.65 -3.30 -1.34
CA LYS A 19 -17.70 -3.34 -2.47
C LYS A 19 -16.29 -3.58 -1.92
N LEU A 20 -15.59 -4.56 -2.46
CA LEU A 20 -14.20 -4.85 -2.14
C LEU A 20 -13.32 -4.22 -3.21
N TYR A 21 -12.36 -3.39 -2.78
CA TYR A 21 -11.40 -2.75 -3.66
C TYR A 21 -10.04 -3.42 -3.48
N SER A 22 -9.44 -3.88 -4.58
CA SER A 22 -8.11 -4.49 -4.56
C SER A 22 -7.18 -3.74 -5.51
N LEU A 23 -5.92 -3.61 -5.12
CA LEU A 23 -4.89 -3.08 -6.00
C LEU A 23 -4.65 -4.07 -7.15
N THR A 24 -4.56 -3.55 -8.37
CA THR A 24 -4.04 -4.29 -9.51
C THR A 24 -2.51 -4.25 -9.50
N GLU A 25 -1.86 -4.98 -10.42
CA GLU A 25 -0.41 -4.88 -10.64
C GLU A 25 0.05 -3.42 -10.85
N SER A 26 -0.71 -2.62 -11.61
CA SER A 26 -0.37 -1.22 -11.85
C SER A 26 -0.53 -0.36 -10.58
N GLY A 27 -1.52 -0.67 -9.74
CA GLY A 27 -1.70 -0.04 -8.44
C GLY A 27 -0.54 -0.35 -7.49
N ILE A 28 -0.09 -1.61 -7.44
CA ILE A 28 1.06 -2.04 -6.64
C ILE A 28 2.35 -1.39 -7.15
N ALA A 29 2.57 -1.38 -8.46
CA ALA A 29 3.75 -0.77 -9.09
C ALA A 29 3.85 0.75 -8.84
N PHE A 30 2.73 1.41 -8.49
CA PHE A 30 2.72 2.83 -8.15
C PHE A 30 3.13 3.12 -6.70
N VAL A 31 3.06 2.16 -5.79
CA VAL A 31 3.36 2.36 -4.35
C VAL A 31 4.77 2.94 -4.10
N PRO A 32 5.85 2.54 -4.80
CA PRO A 32 7.16 3.17 -4.63
C PRO A 32 7.17 4.67 -4.96
N ILE A 33 6.31 5.12 -5.87
CA ILE A 33 6.17 6.57 -6.17
C ILE A 33 5.53 7.29 -4.97
N VAL A 34 4.57 6.65 -4.29
CA VAL A 34 3.99 7.18 -3.05
C VAL A 34 5.05 7.34 -1.96
N PHE A 35 5.96 6.37 -1.81
CA PHE A 35 7.08 6.49 -0.86
C PHE A 35 8.04 7.63 -1.20
N LYS A 36 8.33 7.88 -2.50
CA LYS A 36 9.11 9.05 -2.92
C LYS A 36 8.40 10.37 -2.55
N MET A 37 7.08 10.45 -2.73
CA MET A 37 6.31 11.61 -2.28
C MET A 37 6.34 11.76 -0.75
N ALA A 38 6.27 10.66 0.00
CA ALA A 38 6.38 10.67 1.45
C ALA A 38 7.75 11.17 1.92
N THR A 39 8.83 10.75 1.25
CA THR A 39 10.21 11.19 1.50
C THR A 39 10.33 12.71 1.34
N TRP A 40 9.85 13.25 0.23
CA TRP A 40 9.81 14.69 0.01
C TRP A 40 8.98 15.42 1.07
N THR A 41 7.82 14.87 1.43
CA THR A 41 6.93 15.46 2.44
C THR A 41 7.58 15.49 3.81
N ALA A 42 8.28 14.42 4.21
CA ALA A 42 9.02 14.35 5.47
C ALA A 42 10.09 15.46 5.57
N GLN A 43 10.72 15.81 4.44
CA GLN A 43 11.73 16.86 4.39
C GLN A 43 11.14 18.28 4.40
N PHE A 44 10.03 18.53 3.69
CA PHE A 44 9.60 19.89 3.37
C PHE A 44 8.26 20.34 3.96
N ARG A 45 7.50 19.44 4.62
CA ARG A 45 6.11 19.74 5.04
C ARG A 45 5.82 19.50 6.52
N ASN A 46 6.84 19.20 7.33
CA ASN A 46 6.73 18.98 8.77
C ASN A 46 5.56 18.06 9.20
N PRO A 47 5.46 16.83 8.66
CA PRO A 47 4.45 15.86 9.08
C PRO A 47 4.68 15.40 10.53
N SER A 48 3.71 14.69 11.12
CA SER A 48 3.86 14.12 12.47
C SER A 48 5.12 13.25 12.58
N PRO A 49 6.01 13.49 13.57
CA PRO A 49 7.21 12.67 13.76
C PRO A 49 6.91 11.19 13.97
N GLN A 50 5.77 10.88 14.60
CA GLN A 50 5.34 9.50 14.84
C GLN A 50 5.06 8.77 13.51
N ILE A 51 4.40 9.46 12.57
CA ILE A 51 4.10 8.90 11.24
C ILE A 51 5.38 8.74 10.41
N VAL A 52 6.29 9.72 10.47
CA VAL A 52 7.60 9.62 9.82
C VAL A 52 8.36 8.40 10.34
N SER A 53 8.41 8.21 11.66
CA SER A 53 9.09 7.07 12.28
C SER A 53 8.51 5.72 11.84
N MET A 54 7.18 5.60 11.69
CA MET A 54 6.56 4.35 11.21
C MET A 54 6.89 4.05 9.75
N ALA A 55 7.06 5.08 8.93
CA ALA A 55 7.34 4.96 7.50
C ALA A 55 8.85 5.03 7.17
N GLN A 56 9.72 5.13 8.17
CA GLN A 56 11.15 5.42 8.01
C GLN A 56 11.86 4.47 7.03
N PRO A 57 11.65 3.13 7.07
CA PRO A 57 12.30 2.22 6.11
C PRO A 57 12.00 2.57 4.65
N TYR A 58 10.80 3.08 4.36
CA TYR A 58 10.39 3.47 3.01
C TYR A 58 10.89 4.87 2.63
N ILE A 59 11.03 5.77 3.61
CA ILE A 59 11.61 7.10 3.44
C ILE A 59 13.11 6.98 3.13
N ASP A 60 13.80 6.07 3.82
CA ASP A 60 15.22 5.78 3.60
C ASP A 60 15.48 5.03 2.29
N GLY A 61 14.42 4.54 1.64
CA GLY A 61 14.52 3.80 0.39
C GLY A 61 15.09 2.39 0.58
N ASP A 62 14.86 1.74 1.72
CA ASP A 62 15.28 0.37 1.96
C ASP A 62 14.61 -0.58 0.94
N GLU A 63 15.41 -1.07 0.00
CA GLU A 63 14.95 -1.93 -1.09
C GLU A 63 14.35 -3.24 -0.60
N ALA A 64 14.86 -3.79 0.52
CA ALA A 64 14.35 -5.03 1.09
C ALA A 64 12.98 -4.80 1.73
N ALA A 65 12.82 -3.70 2.50
CA ALA A 65 11.56 -3.33 3.10
C ALA A 65 10.49 -3.02 2.03
N ILE A 66 10.84 -2.26 0.99
CA ILE A 66 9.95 -1.96 -0.13
C ILE A 66 9.56 -3.25 -0.85
N SER A 67 10.52 -4.11 -1.20
CA SER A 67 10.25 -5.38 -1.87
C SER A 67 9.35 -6.29 -1.03
N SER A 68 9.53 -6.32 0.28
CA SER A 68 8.69 -7.07 1.21
C SER A 68 7.23 -6.58 1.19
N VAL A 69 7.03 -5.27 1.27
CA VAL A 69 5.69 -4.66 1.20
C VAL A 69 5.02 -4.97 -0.13
N LEU A 70 5.71 -4.81 -1.27
CA LEU A 70 5.13 -5.06 -2.59
C LEU A 70 4.69 -6.53 -2.74
N LYS A 71 5.52 -7.48 -2.28
CA LYS A 71 5.16 -8.91 -2.27
C LYS A 71 3.94 -9.20 -1.39
N ASN A 72 3.83 -8.54 -0.25
CA ASN A 72 2.66 -8.70 0.62
C ASN A 72 1.40 -8.10 -0.01
N LEU A 73 1.49 -6.95 -0.67
CA LEU A 73 0.38 -6.37 -1.43
C LEU A 73 -0.10 -7.31 -2.54
N GLU A 74 0.82 -7.98 -3.24
CA GLU A 74 0.48 -8.98 -4.26
C GLU A 74 -0.31 -10.15 -3.65
N LYS A 75 0.15 -10.69 -2.52
CA LYS A 75 -0.54 -11.76 -1.77
C LYS A 75 -1.94 -11.35 -1.31
N ILE A 76 -2.09 -10.11 -0.85
CA ILE A 76 -3.35 -9.58 -0.32
C ILE A 76 -4.35 -9.28 -1.45
N HIS A 77 -3.92 -8.56 -2.48
CA HIS A 77 -4.83 -7.94 -3.45
C HIS A 77 -5.00 -8.76 -4.73
N ILE A 78 -3.95 -9.44 -5.18
CA ILE A 78 -3.97 -10.22 -6.43
C ILE A 78 -4.25 -11.68 -6.11
N GLN A 79 -3.40 -12.30 -5.31
CA GLN A 79 -3.49 -13.73 -5.00
C GLN A 79 -4.60 -14.04 -3.99
N LYS A 80 -4.99 -13.04 -3.17
CA LYS A 80 -6.03 -13.12 -2.13
C LYS A 80 -5.79 -14.29 -1.15
N THR A 81 -4.51 -14.59 -0.88
CA THR A 81 -4.07 -15.68 0.00
C THR A 81 -3.84 -15.23 1.44
N VAL A 82 -3.78 -13.93 1.68
CA VAL A 82 -3.54 -13.33 3.00
C VAL A 82 -4.61 -12.29 3.28
N LYS A 83 -5.22 -12.38 4.45
CA LYS A 83 -6.04 -11.29 5.00
C LYS A 83 -5.14 -10.37 5.83
N PRO A 84 -5.06 -9.07 5.51
CA PRO A 84 -4.21 -8.16 6.27
C PRO A 84 -4.77 -7.90 7.66
N GLU A 85 -3.91 -7.97 8.66
CA GLU A 85 -4.18 -7.46 10.02
C GLU A 85 -3.81 -5.97 10.11
N PRO A 86 -4.34 -5.21 11.08
CA PRO A 86 -3.92 -3.82 11.28
C PRO A 86 -2.40 -3.69 11.39
N PHE A 87 -1.81 -2.72 10.69
CA PHE A 87 -0.36 -2.45 10.69
C PHE A 87 0.54 -3.59 10.21
N TRP A 88 0.03 -4.53 9.40
CA TRP A 88 0.81 -5.63 8.80
C TRP A 88 2.09 -5.21 8.07
N TRP A 89 2.21 -3.94 7.69
CA TRP A 89 3.33 -3.36 6.95
C TRP A 89 4.46 -2.87 7.87
N VAL A 90 4.27 -2.75 9.18
CA VAL A 90 5.26 -2.15 10.11
C VAL A 90 6.37 -3.14 10.52
N HIS A 91 6.34 -4.38 10.04
CA HIS A 91 7.22 -5.48 10.46
C HIS A 91 8.32 -5.81 9.46
#